data_AF-A0A090AL80-F1
#
_entry.id   AF-A0A090AL80-F1
#
_cell.length_a   1.000
_cell.length_b   1.000
_cell.length_c   1.000
_cell.angle_alpha   90.00
_cell.angle_beta   90.00
_cell.angle_gamma   90.00
#
_symmetry.space_group_name_H-M   'P 1'
#
loop_
_entity.id
_entity.type
_entity.pdbx_description
1 polymer ?
#
loop_
_entity_poly.entity_id
_entity_poly.type
_entity_poly.pdbx_seq_one_letter_code
_entity_poly.pdbx_strand_id
1 'polypeptide(L)'
;MGQRCVGKHNWHAKGRTNVIGALLASCLLTISRFSGSINANTFCAWVAQDLLPQLPPNSVVVMDNAAFHNRADIRQLFEQARHILEYLPTYSLDLNLIEPKWAQAKAIRRQKKCSVEERLAHDVS
;
A
#
# COMPACT_ATOMS: atom_id res chain seq x y z
N MET A 1 -16.29 0.53 46.98
CA MET A 1 -16.52 -0.23 45.74
C MET A 1 -16.77 0.76 44.61
N GLY A 2 -15.76 1.07 43.79
CA GLY A 2 -15.89 2.02 42.68
C GLY A 2 -16.02 1.28 41.35
N GLN A 3 -17.16 1.41 40.68
CA GLN A 3 -17.38 0.84 39.36
C GLN A 3 -16.60 1.64 38.31
N ARG A 4 -15.85 0.95 37.44
CA ARG A 4 -15.17 1.56 36.28
C ARG A 4 -16.20 1.90 35.20
N CYS A 5 -16.34 3.19 34.90
CA CYS A 5 -17.03 3.66 33.70
C CYS A 5 -16.19 3.31 32.46
N VAL A 6 -16.75 2.53 31.54
CA VAL A 6 -16.13 2.27 30.23
C VAL A 6 -16.48 3.45 29.32
N GLY A 7 -15.52 4.37 29.16
CA GLY A 7 -15.61 5.45 28.19
C GLY A 7 -15.68 4.87 26.78
N LYS A 8 -16.88 4.85 26.20
CA LYS A 8 -17.13 4.41 24.82
C LYS A 8 -16.98 5.62 23.90
N HIS A 9 -15.74 6.03 23.64
CA HIS A 9 -15.45 7.00 22.58
C HIS A 9 -14.06 6.74 21.97
N ASN A 10 -14.03 5.92 20.91
CA ASN A 10 -12.86 5.77 20.04
C ASN A 10 -12.88 6.87 18.96
N TRP A 11 -12.58 8.12 19.34
CA TRP A 11 -12.45 9.24 18.39
C TRP A 11 -11.20 9.16 17.49
N HIS A 12 -10.33 8.16 17.65
CA HIS A 12 -9.01 8.10 16.99
C HIS A 12 -8.82 7.00 15.93
N ALA A 13 -9.79 6.13 15.66
CA ALA A 13 -9.62 5.05 14.69
C ALA A 13 -10.10 5.42 13.28
N LYS A 14 -9.57 6.50 12.68
CA LYS A 14 -9.61 6.62 11.20
C LYS A 14 -8.68 5.53 10.66
N GLY A 15 -9.24 4.37 10.35
CA GLY A 15 -8.49 3.19 9.91
C GLY A 15 -7.43 3.55 8.86
N ARG A 16 -6.19 3.15 9.10
CA ARG A 16 -5.08 3.41 8.16
C ARG A 16 -5.39 2.67 6.85
N THR A 17 -5.54 3.42 5.76
CA THR A 17 -5.64 2.84 4.42
C THR A 17 -4.23 2.75 3.86
N ASN A 18 -3.81 1.55 3.47
CA ASN A 18 -2.56 1.34 2.76
C ASN A 18 -2.86 0.95 1.31
N VAL A 19 -1.91 1.22 0.42
CA VAL A 19 -2.02 0.93 -1.00
C VAL A 19 -0.72 0.26 -1.43
N ILE A 20 -0.84 -0.81 -2.20
CA ILE A 20 0.28 -1.47 -2.87
C ILE A 20 0.07 -1.30 -4.36
N GLY A 21 1.13 -1.04 -5.12
CA GLY A 21 1.03 -0.97 -6.57
C GLY A 21 2.38 -1.21 -7.22
N ALA A 22 2.33 -1.60 -8.49
CA ALA A 22 3.49 -1.82 -9.33
C ALA A 22 3.42 -0.94 -10.58
N LEU A 23 4.58 -0.48 -11.05
CA LEU A 23 4.72 0.21 -12.32
C LEU A 23 5.48 -0.69 -13.30
N LEU A 24 5.08 -0.65 -14.56
CA LEU A 24 5.84 -1.19 -15.69
C LEU A 24 6.07 -0.06 -16.68
N ALA A 25 7.33 0.24 -17.01
CA ALA A 25 7.69 1.33 -17.93
C ALA A 25 7.00 2.68 -17.60
N SER A 26 6.92 3.04 -16.31
CA SER A 26 6.23 4.24 -15.79
C SER A 26 4.70 4.25 -15.89
N CYS A 27 4.10 3.18 -16.43
CA CYS A 27 2.66 2.96 -16.46
C CYS A 27 2.24 2.14 -15.23
N LEU A 28 1.08 2.45 -14.66
CA LEU A 28 0.52 1.70 -13.54
C LEU A 28 0.08 0.32 -14.03
N LEU A 29 0.74 -0.73 -13.54
CA LEU A 29 0.41 -2.10 -13.88
C LEU A 29 -0.76 -2.58 -13.03
N THR A 30 -0.63 -2.47 -11.71
CA THR A 30 -1.67 -2.85 -10.75
C THR A 30 -1.63 -1.95 -9.52
N ILE A 31 -2.79 -1.77 -8.87
CA ILE A 31 -2.96 -1.06 -7.62
C ILE A 31 -4.06 -1.71 -6.78
N SER A 32 -3.72 -2.02 -5.53
CA SER A 32 -4.64 -2.65 -4.58
C SER A 32 -4.69 -1.86 -3.28
N ARG A 33 -5.91 -1.63 -2.77
CA ARG A 33 -6.18 -0.84 -1.55
C ARG A 33 -6.52 -1.77 -0.39
N PHE A 34 -5.83 -1.60 0.73
CA PHE A 34 -6.00 -2.40 1.93
C PHE A 34 -6.44 -1.53 3.11
N SER A 35 -7.42 -2.02 3.87
CA SER A 35 -7.85 -1.41 5.14
C SER A 35 -7.06 -2.05 6.29
N GLY A 36 -6.34 -1.26 7.09
CA GLY A 36 -5.47 -1.76 8.17
C GLY A 36 -4.02 -1.93 7.73
N SER A 37 -3.16 -2.45 8.62
CA SER A 37 -1.73 -2.67 8.34
C SER A 37 -1.52 -3.77 7.31
N ILE A 38 -0.65 -3.52 6.33
CA ILE A 38 -0.15 -4.58 5.45
C ILE A 38 0.91 -5.36 6.23
N ASN A 39 0.73 -6.67 6.31
CA ASN A 39 1.76 -7.59 6.77
C ASN A 39 2.31 -8.39 5.59
N ALA A 40 3.35 -9.18 5.86
CA ALA A 40 4.02 -9.91 4.81
C ALA A 40 3.16 -10.99 4.13
N ASN A 41 2.12 -11.51 4.80
CA ASN A 41 1.20 -12.48 4.21
C ASN A 41 0.25 -11.80 3.22
N THR A 42 -0.29 -10.62 3.57
CA THR A 42 -1.09 -9.81 2.66
C THR A 42 -0.29 -9.42 1.42
N PHE A 43 0.99 -9.05 1.60
CA PHE A 43 1.88 -8.74 0.49
C PHE A 43 2.14 -9.96 -0.40
N CYS A 44 2.49 -11.11 0.19
CA CYS A 44 2.72 -12.37 -0.54
C CYS A 44 1.48 -12.80 -1.35
N ALA A 45 0.28 -12.73 -0.75
CA ALA A 45 -0.97 -13.00 -1.45
C ALA A 45 -1.20 -12.05 -2.63
N TRP A 46 -0.94 -10.75 -2.45
CA TRP A 46 -1.05 -9.77 -3.51
C TRP A 46 -0.07 -10.04 -4.66
N VAL A 47 1.19 -10.42 -4.36
CA VAL A 47 2.16 -10.81 -5.39
C VAL A 47 1.62 -11.96 -6.24
N ALA A 48 1.16 -13.03 -5.59
CA ALA A 48 0.68 -14.23 -6.28
C ALA A 48 -0.61 -14.00 -7.09
N GLN A 49 -1.56 -13.24 -6.54
CA GLN A 49 -2.91 -13.14 -7.10
C GLN A 49 -3.10 -11.96 -8.06
N ASP A 50 -2.33 -10.89 -7.90
CA ASP A 50 -2.52 -9.64 -8.63
C ASP A 50 -1.30 -9.32 -9.49
N LEU A 51 -0.11 -9.26 -8.88
CA LEU A 51 1.10 -8.84 -9.61
C LEU A 51 1.56 -9.84 -10.67
N LEU A 52 1.85 -11.09 -10.29
CA LEU A 52 2.43 -12.09 -11.19
C LEU A 52 1.61 -12.33 -12.47
N PRO A 53 0.27 -12.45 -12.43
CA PRO A 53 -0.54 -12.65 -13.64
C PRO A 53 -0.44 -11.51 -14.67
N GLN A 54 -0.03 -10.32 -14.23
CA GLN A 54 0.04 -9.12 -15.08
C GLN A 54 1.45 -8.84 -15.60
N LEU A 55 2.46 -9.55 -15.13
CA LEU A 55 3.83 -9.34 -15.56
C LEU A 55 4.08 -9.92 -16.96
N PRO A 56 4.75 -9.17 -17.85
CA PRO A 56 5.29 -9.74 -19.08
C PRO A 56 6.26 -10.89 -18.79
N PRO A 57 6.36 -11.91 -19.65
CA PRO A 57 7.30 -13.01 -19.48
C PRO A 57 8.74 -12.52 -19.25
N ASN A 58 9.47 -13.18 -18.35
CA ASN A 58 10.88 -12.90 -18.04
C ASN A 58 11.17 -11.46 -17.53
N SER A 59 10.17 -10.81 -16.91
CA SER A 59 10.35 -9.49 -16.29
C SER A 59 11.33 -9.51 -15.11
N VAL A 60 12.03 -8.38 -14.92
CA VAL A 60 12.78 -8.06 -13.69
C VAL A 60 11.91 -7.15 -12.82
N VAL A 61 11.65 -7.58 -11.59
CA VAL A 61 10.90 -6.82 -10.60
C VAL A 61 11.88 -6.22 -9.60
N VAL A 62 11.78 -4.91 -9.40
CA VAL A 62 12.61 -4.17 -8.44
C VAL A 62 11.73 -3.70 -7.29
N MET A 63 12.09 -4.07 -6.06
CA MET A 63 11.37 -3.67 -4.84
C MET A 63 12.25 -2.82 -3.91
N ASP A 64 11.64 -2.00 -3.05
CA ASP A 64 12.36 -1.38 -1.95
C ASP A 64 12.78 -2.41 -0.90
N ASN A 65 13.91 -2.16 -0.23
CA ASN A 65 14.49 -3.05 0.77
C ASN A 65 13.80 -2.95 2.14
N ALA A 66 12.48 -3.14 2.16
CA ALA A 66 11.72 -3.28 3.40
C ALA A 66 11.85 -4.71 3.94
N ALA A 67 11.97 -4.84 5.28
CA ALA A 67 12.19 -6.13 5.93
C ALA A 67 11.12 -7.19 5.57
N PHE A 68 9.87 -6.79 5.34
CA PHE A 68 8.80 -7.71 4.98
C PHE A 68 8.75 -8.07 3.49
N HIS A 69 9.49 -7.39 2.61
CA HIS A 69 9.68 -7.77 1.21
C HIS A 69 10.73 -8.86 1.03
N ASN A 70 11.63 -9.05 2.00
CA ASN A 70 12.75 -10.00 1.92
C ASN A 70 12.41 -11.37 2.52
N ARG A 71 11.19 -11.86 2.32
CA ARG A 71 10.81 -13.22 2.72
C ARG A 71 11.10 -14.20 1.61
N ALA A 72 11.56 -15.40 2.00
CA ALA A 72 11.92 -16.47 1.07
C ALA A 72 10.73 -16.93 0.20
N ASP A 73 9.51 -16.93 0.73
CA ASP A 73 8.31 -17.32 -0.01
C ASP A 73 7.99 -16.36 -1.15
N ILE A 74 8.18 -15.05 -0.94
CA ILE A 74 8.02 -14.03 -2.00
C ILE A 74 9.04 -14.27 -3.12
N ARG A 75 10.32 -14.50 -2.76
CA ARG A 75 11.37 -14.78 -3.75
C ARG A 75 11.05 -16.03 -4.57
N GLN A 76 10.61 -17.10 -3.91
CA GLN A 76 10.24 -18.36 -4.56
C GLN A 76 9.07 -18.18 -5.55
N LEU A 77 8.09 -17.32 -5.24
CA LEU A 77 6.99 -17.01 -6.17
C LEU A 77 7.49 -16.43 -7.50
N PHE A 78 8.43 -15.48 -7.45
CA PHE A 78 9.00 -14.91 -8.68
C PHE A 78 9.87 -15.92 -9.44
N GLU A 79 10.69 -16.70 -8.75
CA GLU A 79 11.53 -17.74 -9.37
C GLU A 79 10.70 -18.80 -10.08
N GLN A 80 9.64 -19.31 -9.43
CA GLN A 80 8.71 -20.27 -10.02
C GLN A 80 7.97 -19.72 -11.24
N ALA A 81 7.65 -18.42 -11.22
CA ALA A 81 7.04 -17.71 -12.34
C ALA A 81 8.06 -17.27 -13.42
N ARG A 82 9.35 -17.63 -13.28
CA ARG A 82 10.44 -17.27 -14.19
C ARG A 82 10.67 -15.75 -14.32
N HIS A 83 10.52 -15.04 -13.21
CA HIS A 83 10.87 -13.62 -13.07
C HIS A 83 12.09 -13.46 -12.18
N ILE A 84 12.82 -12.37 -12.39
CA ILE A 84 13.97 -12.00 -11.55
C ILE A 84 13.48 -11.00 -10.51
N LEU A 85 13.88 -11.19 -9.25
CA LEU A 85 13.59 -10.26 -8.16
C LEU A 85 14.87 -9.60 -7.64
N GLU A 86 14.90 -8.27 -7.76
CA GLU A 86 15.97 -7.39 -7.27
C GLU A 86 15.46 -6.42 -6.20
N TYR A 87 16.37 -6.00 -5.32
CA TYR A 87 16.07 -5.02 -4.27
C TYR A 87 16.93 -3.77 -4.41
N LEU A 88 16.33 -2.60 -4.18
CA LEU A 88 17.07 -1.35 -4.13
C LEU A 88 18.03 -1.32 -2.93
N PRO A 89 19.17 -0.61 -3.01
CA PRO A 89 20.04 -0.43 -1.87
C PRO A 89 19.30 0.28 -0.73
N THR A 90 19.63 -0.07 0.52
CA THR A 90 19.13 0.64 1.70
C THR A 90 19.44 2.13 1.53
N TYR A 91 18.44 3.00 1.78
CA TYR A 91 18.49 4.46 1.58
C TYR A 91 18.37 4.99 0.15
N SER A 92 18.09 4.15 -0.86
CA SER A 92 17.86 4.60 -2.24
C SER A 92 16.38 4.84 -2.58
N LEU A 93 15.61 5.47 -1.69
CA LEU A 93 14.20 5.82 -1.98
C LEU A 93 14.08 6.71 -3.22
N ASP A 94 15.07 7.56 -3.47
CA ASP A 94 15.12 8.44 -4.65
C ASP A 94 15.22 7.69 -5.98
N LEU A 95 15.67 6.41 -5.96
CA LEU A 95 15.73 5.54 -7.14
C LEU A 95 14.43 4.75 -7.36
N ASN A 96 13.50 4.80 -6.41
CA ASN A 96 12.22 4.13 -6.58
C ASN A 96 11.29 4.97 -7.46
N LEU A 97 11.21 4.62 -8.75
CA LEU A 97 10.43 5.34 -9.77
C LEU A 97 8.93 5.49 -9.44
N ILE A 98 8.41 4.74 -8.46
CA ILE A 98 7.04 4.89 -7.98
C ILE A 98 6.86 6.02 -6.96
N GLU A 99 7.92 6.49 -6.29
CA GLU A 99 7.83 7.55 -5.27
C GLU A 99 7.28 8.87 -5.83
N PRO A 100 7.72 9.36 -7.01
CA PRO A 100 7.11 10.54 -7.63
C PRO A 100 5.60 10.36 -7.90
N LYS A 101 5.18 9.16 -8.31
CA LYS A 101 3.75 8.84 -8.52
C LYS A 101 2.98 8.83 -7.20
N TRP A 102 3.57 8.29 -6.12
CA TRP A 102 2.96 8.35 -4.78
C TRP A 102 2.87 9.78 -4.25
N ALA A 103 3.88 10.62 -4.48
CA ALA A 103 3.86 12.03 -4.13
C ALA A 103 2.72 12.76 -4.87
N GLN A 104 2.57 12.52 -6.18
CA GLN A 104 1.47 13.06 -6.97
C GLN A 104 0.10 12.59 -6.45
N ALA A 105 -0.07 11.29 -6.19
CA ALA A 105 -1.31 10.74 -5.65
C ALA A 105 -1.67 11.33 -4.28
N LYS A 106 -0.68 11.50 -3.39
CA LYS A 106 -0.84 12.15 -2.08
C LYS A 106 -1.20 13.63 -2.24
N ALA A 107 -0.60 14.35 -3.18
CA ALA A 107 -0.90 15.75 -3.47
C ALA A 107 -2.34 15.94 -3.96
N ILE A 108 -2.78 15.12 -4.94
CA ILE A 108 -4.17 15.11 -5.43
C ILE A 108 -5.13 14.80 -4.27
N ARG A 109 -4.80 13.81 -3.43
CA ARG A 109 -5.61 13.49 -2.25
C ARG A 109 -5.72 14.66 -1.28
N ARG A 110 -4.64 15.44 -1.07
CA ARG A 110 -4.66 16.63 -0.20
C ARG A 110 -5.51 17.75 -0.81
N GLN A 111 -5.42 17.98 -2.12
CA GLN A 111 -6.24 18.98 -2.82
C GLN A 111 -7.73 18.62 -2.81
N LYS A 112 -8.06 17.32 -2.96
CA LYS A 112 -9.44 16.82 -2.93
C LYS A 112 -10.00 16.58 -1.52
N LYS A 113 -9.20 16.79 -0.46
CA LYS A 113 -9.74 16.87 0.90
C LYS A 113 -10.50 18.20 1.01
N CYS A 114 -11.76 18.19 0.57
CA CYS A 114 -12.73 19.15 1.09
C CYS A 114 -12.61 19.19 2.61
N SER A 115 -12.65 20.41 3.13
CA SER A 115 -12.73 20.80 4.53
C SER A 115 -13.27 19.70 5.43
N VAL A 116 -12.52 19.35 6.47
CA VAL A 116 -13.18 18.90 7.70
C VAL A 116 -13.94 20.13 8.22
N GLU A 117 -15.06 19.91 8.89
CA GLU A 117 -16.09 20.88 9.32
C GLU A 117 -17.15 21.32 8.25
N GLU A 118 -18.41 21.21 8.69
CA GLU A 118 -19.71 21.62 8.09
C GLU A 118 -20.36 20.76 6.99
N ARG A 119 -21.14 19.75 7.44
CA ARG A 119 -22.53 19.49 6.98
C ARG A 119 -23.27 18.52 7.93
N LEU A 120 -23.30 18.88 9.22
CA LEU A 120 -24.22 18.29 10.21
C LEU A 120 -24.71 19.38 11.15
N ALA A 121 -25.63 20.24 10.67
CA ALA A 121 -26.55 20.99 11.51
C ALA A 121 -27.68 21.57 10.63
N HIS A 122 -28.91 21.12 10.91
CA HIS A 122 -30.22 21.70 10.54
C HIS A 122 -30.55 21.76 9.03
N ASP A 123 -31.69 21.28 8.51
CA ASP A 123 -33.04 21.31 9.06
C ASP A 123 -33.77 19.97 8.88
N VAL A 124 -34.18 19.39 10.01
CA VAL A 124 -35.53 18.85 10.13
C VAL A 124 -36.32 19.97 10.82
N SER A 125 -37.27 20.55 10.12
CA SER A 125 -38.54 20.99 10.71
C SER A 125 -39.64 20.96 9.66
#